data_AF-A0A7Z9D2E7-F1
#
_entry.id   AF-A0A7Z9D2E7-F1
#
_cell.length_a   1.000
_cell.length_b   1.000
_cell.length_c   1.000
_cell.angle_alpha   90.00
_cell.angle_beta   90.00
_cell.angle_gamma   90.00
#
_symmetry.space_group_name_H-M   'P 1'
#
loop_
_entity.id
_entity.type
_entity.pdbx_description
1 polymer ?
#
loop_
_entity_poly.entity_id
_entity_poly.type
_entity_poly.pdbx_seq_one_letter_code
_entity_poly.pdbx_strand_id
1 'polypeptide(L)'
;MSLTDYVREVSLADFGKPFRHQASWNRRLRTTGGRFFPKDGHLDFNPKILEEHGETVFRRIVRHELCHYHLYFEGLGFRHKDQAFKELLAQVDGLRYAPKLQSQQANYLYICQHCGQAYNRRRPINLAVFACGSCHGRLIEKNQS
;
A
#
# COMPACT_ATOMS: atom_id res chain seq x y z
N MET A 1 3.14 -19.77 12.21
CA MET A 1 2.10 -18.85 12.72
C MET A 1 1.38 -18.22 11.55
N SER A 2 0.06 -18.03 11.60
CA SER A 2 -0.67 -17.34 10.52
C SER A 2 -0.45 -15.83 10.57
N LEU A 3 -0.70 -15.11 9.47
CA LEU A 3 -0.63 -13.64 9.46
C LEU A 3 -1.61 -13.02 10.48
N THR A 4 -2.82 -13.57 10.59
CA THR A 4 -3.81 -13.06 11.55
C THR A 4 -3.33 -13.24 12.99
N ASP A 5 -2.71 -14.39 13.31
CA ASP A 5 -2.19 -14.63 14.66
C ASP A 5 -0.99 -13.73 14.99
N TYR A 6 -0.12 -13.47 14.01
CA TYR A 6 0.96 -12.49 14.16
C TYR A 6 0.40 -11.10 14.46
N VAL A 7 -0.60 -10.64 13.71
CA VAL A 7 -1.22 -9.33 13.95
C VAL A 7 -1.89 -9.26 15.33
N ARG A 8 -2.50 -10.36 15.80
CA ARG A 8 -3.05 -10.45 17.16
C ARG A 8 -1.96 -10.32 18.22
N GLU A 9 -0.85 -11.00 18.04
CA GLU A 9 0.30 -10.92 18.95
C GLU A 9 0.86 -9.49 18.99
N VAL A 10 1.09 -8.87 17.84
CA VAL A 10 1.56 -7.47 17.72
C VAL A 10 0.56 -6.53 18.40
N SER A 11 -0.74 -6.72 18.18
CA SER A 11 -1.78 -5.89 18.79
C SER A 11 -1.78 -6.00 20.32
N LEU A 12 -1.67 -7.20 20.85
CA LEU A 12 -1.60 -7.41 22.30
C LEU A 12 -0.30 -6.84 22.88
N ALA A 13 0.84 -7.14 22.26
CA ALA A 13 2.15 -6.75 22.76
C ALA A 13 2.40 -5.23 22.70
N ASP A 14 2.01 -4.59 21.58
CA ASP A 14 2.37 -3.18 21.32
C ASP A 14 1.25 -2.20 21.69
N PHE A 15 -0.02 -2.64 21.71
CA PHE A 15 -1.17 -1.77 22.03
C PHE A 15 -1.89 -2.17 23.32
N GLY A 16 -1.62 -3.37 23.87
CA GLY A 16 -2.39 -3.92 25.00
C GLY A 16 -3.85 -4.21 24.65
N LYS A 17 -4.20 -4.28 23.35
CA LYS A 17 -5.58 -4.39 22.86
C LYS A 17 -5.73 -5.58 21.92
N PRO A 18 -6.84 -6.33 21.96
CA PRO A 18 -7.04 -7.47 21.07
C PRO A 18 -7.40 -7.02 19.65
N PHE A 19 -6.77 -7.64 18.64
CA PHE A 19 -7.23 -7.57 17.25
C PHE A 19 -8.25 -8.69 16.99
N ARG A 20 -9.51 -8.32 16.76
CA ARG A 20 -10.66 -9.25 16.66
C ARG A 20 -11.04 -9.63 15.22
N HIS A 21 -10.42 -8.99 14.23
CA HIS A 21 -10.73 -9.20 12.81
C HIS A 21 -9.67 -10.09 12.14
N GLN A 22 -9.63 -10.10 10.81
CA GLN A 22 -8.69 -10.92 10.03
C GLN A 22 -7.65 -10.05 9.34
N ALA A 23 -6.47 -10.63 9.12
CA ALA A 23 -5.42 -10.05 8.31
C ALA A 23 -5.09 -10.95 7.12
N SER A 24 -4.92 -10.35 5.94
CA SER A 24 -4.73 -11.07 4.67
C SER A 24 -3.52 -10.55 3.90
N TRP A 25 -2.87 -11.45 3.14
CA TRP A 25 -1.83 -11.05 2.20
C TRP A 25 -2.45 -10.56 0.89
N ASN A 26 -2.17 -9.32 0.51
CA ASN A 26 -2.68 -8.72 -0.71
C ASN A 26 -1.55 -8.33 -1.67
N ARG A 27 -1.26 -9.22 -2.63
CA ARG A 27 -0.27 -9.01 -3.71
C ARG A 27 -0.61 -7.88 -4.68
N ARG A 28 -1.82 -7.32 -4.63
CA ARG A 28 -2.21 -6.16 -5.46
C ARG A 28 -1.68 -4.84 -4.89
N LEU A 29 -1.31 -4.81 -3.62
CA LEU A 29 -0.63 -3.66 -3.02
C LEU A 29 0.77 -3.55 -3.64
N ARG A 30 1.06 -2.41 -4.28
CA ARG A 30 2.35 -2.19 -4.98
C ARG A 30 3.23 -1.16 -4.31
N THR A 31 2.65 -0.11 -3.74
CA THR A 31 3.38 1.02 -3.13
C THR A 31 3.03 1.21 -1.67
N THR A 32 1.95 0.56 -1.21
CA THR A 32 1.47 0.65 0.17
C THR A 32 1.89 -0.61 0.91
N GLY A 33 2.30 -0.46 2.17
CA GLY A 33 2.72 -1.58 3.01
C GLY A 33 1.55 -2.38 3.58
N GLY A 34 0.46 -1.70 3.94
CA GLY A 34 -0.78 -2.33 4.38
C GLY A 34 -2.02 -1.48 4.10
N ARG A 35 -3.19 -1.95 4.52
CA ARG A 35 -4.43 -1.19 4.44
C ARG A 35 -5.45 -1.67 5.47
N PHE A 36 -5.99 -0.74 6.24
CA PHE A 36 -7.18 -0.92 7.05
C PHE A 36 -8.48 -0.66 6.28
N PHE A 37 -9.48 -1.51 6.49
CA PHE A 37 -10.83 -1.38 5.92
C PHE A 37 -11.87 -1.16 7.04
N PRO A 38 -12.39 0.07 7.20
CA PRO A 38 -13.35 0.39 8.28
C PRO A 38 -14.67 -0.39 8.24
N LYS A 39 -15.09 -0.84 7.05
CA LYS A 39 -16.40 -1.48 6.83
C LYS A 39 -16.54 -2.82 7.57
N ASP A 40 -15.47 -3.59 7.60
CA ASP A 40 -15.43 -4.99 8.08
C ASP A 40 -14.20 -5.26 8.97
N GLY A 41 -13.39 -4.23 9.25
CA GLY A 41 -12.31 -4.26 10.23
C GLY A 41 -11.06 -5.03 9.80
N HIS A 42 -11.00 -5.58 8.58
CA HIS A 42 -9.85 -6.38 8.16
C HIS A 42 -8.64 -5.52 7.79
N LEU A 43 -7.47 -6.15 7.85
CA LEU A 43 -6.20 -5.58 7.44
C LEU A 43 -5.64 -6.34 6.24
N ASP A 44 -5.20 -5.62 5.23
CA ASP A 44 -4.40 -6.18 4.15
C ASP A 44 -2.93 -5.79 4.33
N PHE A 45 -2.04 -6.70 3.98
CA PHE A 45 -0.60 -6.46 4.00
C PHE A 45 0.05 -6.84 2.68
N ASN A 46 1.02 -6.04 2.27
CA ASN A 46 1.83 -6.31 1.09
C ASN A 46 2.94 -7.30 1.46
N PRO A 47 2.93 -8.54 0.93
CA PRO A 47 3.94 -9.55 1.29
C PRO A 47 5.36 -9.11 0.95
N LYS A 48 5.53 -8.25 -0.06
CA LYS A 48 6.85 -7.72 -0.46
C LYS A 48 7.54 -6.91 0.62
N ILE A 49 6.80 -6.32 1.56
CA ILE A 49 7.42 -5.62 2.68
C ILE A 49 8.24 -6.59 3.53
N LEU A 50 7.65 -7.75 3.85
CA LEU A 50 8.32 -8.78 4.63
C LEU A 50 9.47 -9.40 3.83
N GLU A 51 9.25 -9.67 2.54
CA GLU A 51 10.24 -10.26 1.64
C GLU A 51 11.47 -9.36 1.43
N GLU A 52 11.29 -8.05 1.25
CA GLU A 52 12.38 -7.13 0.90
C GLU A 52 12.99 -6.39 2.10
N HIS A 53 12.20 -6.11 3.14
CA HIS A 53 12.63 -5.28 4.28
C HIS A 53 12.66 -6.04 5.62
N GLY A 54 12.22 -7.30 5.62
CA GLY A 54 12.26 -8.17 6.80
C GLY A 54 11.22 -7.86 7.87
N GLU A 55 11.26 -8.66 8.93
CA GLU A 55 10.23 -8.69 9.96
C GLU A 55 10.16 -7.41 10.79
N THR A 56 11.31 -6.80 11.13
CA THR A 56 11.35 -5.57 11.93
C THR A 56 10.58 -4.44 11.26
N VAL A 57 10.79 -4.26 9.94
CA VAL A 57 10.06 -3.25 9.16
C VAL A 57 8.59 -3.65 9.01
N PHE A 58 8.33 -4.93 8.76
CA PHE A 58 6.97 -5.44 8.64
C PHE A 58 6.15 -5.18 9.92
N ARG A 59 6.71 -5.42 11.11
CA ARG A 59 6.05 -5.12 12.39
C ARG A 59 5.66 -3.64 12.50
N ARG A 60 6.50 -2.72 12.04
CA ARG A 60 6.22 -1.28 12.04
C ARG A 60 5.10 -0.89 11.07
N ILE A 61 4.91 -1.66 9.99
CA ILE A 61 3.74 -1.52 9.10
C ILE A 61 2.49 -2.12 9.74
N VAL A 62 2.58 -3.27 10.42
CA VAL A 62 1.45 -3.82 11.18
C VAL A 62 0.97 -2.84 12.25
N ARG A 63 1.91 -2.23 13.00
CA ARG A 63 1.61 -1.15 13.96
C ARG A 63 0.86 0.01 13.31
N HIS A 64 1.28 0.46 12.13
CA HIS A 64 0.58 1.52 11.40
C HIS A 64 -0.89 1.18 11.14
N GLU A 65 -1.16 0.00 10.60
CA GLU A 65 -2.53 -0.43 10.30
C GLU A 65 -3.35 -0.67 11.57
N LEU A 66 -2.72 -1.13 12.66
CA LEU A 66 -3.36 -1.27 13.96
C LEU A 66 -3.68 0.08 14.62
N CYS A 67 -2.88 1.13 14.39
CA CYS A 67 -3.24 2.49 14.81
C CYS A 67 -4.56 2.92 14.16
N HIS A 68 -4.71 2.69 12.85
CA HIS A 68 -5.97 2.96 12.15
C HIS A 68 -7.13 2.15 12.75
N TYR A 69 -6.92 0.85 12.96
CA TYR A 69 -7.91 -0.07 13.48
C TYR A 69 -8.42 0.33 14.86
N HIS A 70 -7.52 0.50 15.84
CA HIS A 70 -7.91 0.73 17.23
C HIS A 70 -8.59 2.08 17.39
N LEU A 71 -8.04 3.13 16.78
CA LEU A 71 -8.65 4.47 16.83
C LEU A 71 -10.04 4.49 16.19
N TYR A 72 -10.25 3.74 15.10
CA TYR A 72 -11.57 3.64 14.48
C TYR A 72 -12.60 3.00 15.43
N PHE A 73 -12.27 1.86 16.05
CA PHE A 73 -13.18 1.19 16.99
C PHE A 73 -13.36 1.93 18.32
N GLU A 74 -12.46 2.85 18.65
CA GLU A 74 -12.58 3.76 19.80
C GLU A 74 -13.35 5.05 19.47
N GLY A 75 -13.77 5.25 18.22
CA GLY A 75 -14.44 6.48 17.79
C GLY A 75 -13.53 7.72 17.77
N LEU A 76 -12.21 7.52 17.72
CA LEU A 76 -11.20 8.57 17.69
C LEU A 76 -10.75 8.90 16.25
N GLY A 77 -10.02 10.01 16.12
CA GLY A 77 -9.46 10.44 14.83
C GLY A 77 -8.36 9.48 14.33
N PHE A 78 -8.71 8.59 13.40
CA PHE A 78 -7.84 7.53 12.91
C PHE A 78 -7.07 7.87 11.63
N ARG A 79 -7.23 9.05 11.00
CA ARG A 79 -6.54 9.38 9.74
C ARG A 79 -5.18 10.01 10.02
N HIS A 80 -4.26 9.98 9.05
CA HIS A 80 -2.90 10.55 9.21
C HIS A 80 -2.86 12.06 9.54
N LYS A 81 -3.95 12.79 9.30
CA LYS A 81 -4.07 14.20 9.66
C LYS A 81 -4.43 14.41 11.13
N ASP A 82 -5.10 13.44 11.73
CA ASP A 82 -5.68 13.53 13.07
C ASP A 82 -4.57 13.38 14.13
N GLN A 83 -4.69 14.12 15.23
CA GLN A 83 -3.66 14.18 16.28
C GLN A 83 -3.49 12.84 17.01
N ALA A 84 -4.60 12.19 17.36
CA ALA A 84 -4.61 10.88 18.01
C ALA A 84 -3.83 9.82 17.22
N PHE A 85 -3.95 9.84 15.88
CA PHE A 85 -3.17 8.93 15.03
C PHE A 85 -1.67 9.19 15.14
N LYS A 86 -1.24 10.46 15.10
CA LYS A 86 0.19 10.81 15.17
C LYS A 86 0.80 10.42 16.51
N GLU A 87 0.07 10.66 17.60
CA GLU A 87 0.48 10.31 18.96
C GLU A 87 0.60 8.80 19.14
N LEU A 88 -0.45 8.06 18.78
CA LEU A 88 -0.44 6.60 18.91
C LEU A 88 0.64 5.96 18.03
N LEU A 89 0.82 6.44 16.79
CA LEU A 89 1.86 5.93 15.89
C LEU A 89 3.26 6.13 16.47
N ALA A 90 3.53 7.29 17.08
CA ALA A 90 4.80 7.56 17.73
C ALA A 90 5.01 6.67 18.96
N GLN A 91 3.97 6.47 19.77
CA GLN A 91 4.02 5.63 20.97
C GLN A 91 4.40 4.18 20.64
N VAL A 92 3.90 3.63 19.54
CA VAL A 92 4.18 2.23 19.15
C VAL A 92 5.38 2.10 18.20
N ASP A 93 6.11 3.18 17.92
CA ASP A 93 7.19 3.23 16.91
C ASP A 93 6.76 2.66 15.55
N GLY A 94 5.56 3.04 15.09
CA GLY A 94 5.04 2.68 13.78
C GLY A 94 5.64 3.53 12.66
N LEU A 95 5.72 2.97 11.46
CA LEU A 95 6.16 3.73 10.28
C LEU A 95 4.99 4.53 9.71
N ARG A 96 5.18 5.84 9.51
CA ARG A 96 4.15 6.67 8.86
C ARG A 96 3.98 6.35 7.38
N TYR A 97 5.08 6.00 6.71
CA TYR A 97 5.08 5.65 5.30
C TYR A 97 5.84 4.35 5.10
N ALA A 98 5.31 3.49 4.22
CA ALA A 98 6.01 2.28 3.82
C ALA A 98 7.34 2.63 3.13
N PRO A 99 8.42 1.87 3.40
CA PRO A 99 9.65 2.04 2.66
C PRO A 99 9.43 1.72 1.18
N LYS A 100 10.30 2.28 0.33
CA LYS A 100 10.25 2.00 -1.10
C LYS A 100 10.59 0.53 -1.32
N LEU A 101 9.70 -0.19 -2.01
CA LEU A 101 10.03 -1.48 -2.58
C LEU A 101 10.98 -1.29 -3.76
N GLN A 102 11.88 -2.25 -3.97
CA GLN A 102 12.72 -2.30 -5.15
C GLN A 102 11.82 -2.50 -6.37
N SER A 103 11.56 -1.42 -7.09
CA SER A 103 10.82 -1.48 -8.34
C SER A 103 11.72 -2.08 -9.41
N GLN A 104 11.29 -3.17 -10.06
CA GLN A 104 11.64 -3.38 -11.47
C GLN A 104 11.09 -2.16 -12.23
N GLN A 105 11.94 -1.18 -12.52
CA GLN A 105 11.58 0.02 -13.26
C GLN A 105 11.37 -0.36 -14.72
N ALA A 106 10.21 -0.94 -15.03
CA ALA A 106 9.72 -0.95 -16.39
C ALA A 106 9.18 0.45 -16.70
N ASN A 107 9.98 1.25 -17.41
CA ASN A 107 9.50 2.46 -18.06
C ASN A 107 8.89 2.07 -19.40
N TYR A 108 7.57 2.23 -19.50
CA TYR A 108 6.83 1.97 -20.72
C TYR A 108 6.76 3.25 -21.54
N LEU A 109 7.27 3.22 -22.76
CA LEU A 109 7.17 4.33 -23.71
C LEU A 109 6.02 4.06 -24.68
N TYR A 110 5.01 4.92 -24.67
CA TYR A 110 3.91 4.87 -25.63
C TYR A 110 4.02 6.00 -26.63
N ILE A 111 3.85 5.71 -27.92
CA ILE A 111 3.94 6.70 -29.00
C ILE A 111 2.62 6.72 -29.77
N CYS A 112 2.10 7.92 -30.04
CA CYS A 112 0.97 8.09 -30.93
C CYS A 112 1.39 7.87 -32.38
N GLN A 113 0.65 7.02 -33.10
CA GLN A 113 0.92 6.75 -34.51
C GLN A 113 0.54 7.91 -35.44
N HIS A 114 -0.29 8.86 -34.99
CA HIS A 114 -0.75 9.98 -35.81
C HIS A 114 0.11 11.24 -35.61
N CYS A 115 0.25 11.71 -34.37
CA CYS A 115 1.00 12.95 -34.08
C CYS A 115 2.41 12.71 -33.51
N GLY A 116 2.84 11.46 -33.31
CA GLY A 116 4.17 11.14 -32.78
C GLY A 116 4.36 11.43 -31.28
N GLN A 117 3.34 11.94 -30.59
CA GLN A 117 3.44 12.28 -29.17
C GLN A 117 3.86 11.07 -28.33
N ALA A 118 4.92 11.27 -27.54
CA ALA A 118 5.45 10.27 -26.62
C ALA A 118 4.88 10.43 -25.21
N TYR A 119 4.60 9.31 -24.56
CA TYR A 119 4.13 9.21 -23.18
C TYR A 119 4.96 8.18 -22.41
N ASN A 120 5.79 8.65 -21.48
CA ASN A 120 6.50 7.78 -20.55
C ASN A 120 5.59 7.41 -19.37
N ARG A 121 5.45 6.11 -19.09
CA ARG A 121 4.62 5.61 -17.98
C ARG A 121 5.37 4.59 -17.15
N ARG A 122 5.13 4.62 -15.84
CA ARG A 122 5.63 3.62 -14.88
C ARG A 122 4.76 2.36 -14.81
N ARG A 123 3.62 2.34 -15.51
CA ARG A 123 2.66 1.25 -15.53
C ARG A 123 2.17 1.07 -16.96
N PRO A 124 1.96 -0.18 -17.41
CA PRO A 124 1.43 -0.41 -18.73
C PRO A 124 -0.01 0.11 -18.82
N ILE A 125 -0.44 0.50 -20.02
CA ILE A 125 -1.81 0.93 -20.29
C ILE A 125 -2.48 -0.04 -21.26
N ASN A 126 -3.80 -0.18 -21.12
CA ASN A 126 -4.58 -0.93 -22.09
C ASN A 126 -4.78 -0.09 -23.37
N LEU A 127 -4.06 -0.42 -24.43
CA LEU A 127 -4.14 0.28 -25.72
C LEU A 127 -5.48 0.14 -26.45
N ALA A 128 -6.39 -0.72 -25.98
CA ALA A 128 -7.77 -0.79 -26.46
C ALA A 128 -8.68 0.28 -25.82
N VAL A 129 -8.29 0.81 -24.65
CA VAL A 129 -9.08 1.79 -23.89
C VAL A 129 -8.48 3.20 -24.00
N PHE A 130 -7.14 3.29 -24.06
CA PHE A 130 -6.42 4.55 -24.04
C PHE A 130 -5.99 5.00 -25.45
N ALA A 131 -6.17 6.29 -25.74
CA ALA A 131 -5.75 6.94 -26.97
C ALA A 131 -4.84 8.16 -26.67
N CYS A 132 -4.25 8.74 -27.71
CA CYS A 132 -3.44 9.95 -27.58
C CYS A 132 -4.28 11.10 -26.99
N GLY A 133 -3.78 11.75 -25.93
CA GLY A 133 -4.46 12.88 -25.31
C GLY A 133 -4.42 14.19 -26.12
N SER A 134 -3.64 14.24 -27.21
CA SER A 134 -3.55 15.43 -28.08
C SER A 134 -4.39 15.32 -29.35
N CYS A 135 -4.42 14.14 -30.00
CA CYS A 135 -5.11 13.96 -31.28
C CYS A 135 -6.09 12.78 -31.30
N HIS A 136 -6.28 12.08 -30.16
CA HIS A 136 -7.10 10.87 -30.05
C HIS A 136 -6.68 9.69 -30.96
N GLY A 137 -5.53 9.78 -31.62
CA GLY A 137 -4.96 8.71 -32.42
C GLY A 137 -4.48 7.51 -31.59
N ARG A 138 -4.36 6.35 -32.25
CA ARG A 138 -3.92 5.09 -31.64
C ARG A 138 -2.52 5.20 -31.05
N LEU A 139 -2.34 4.61 -29.87
CA LEU A 139 -1.05 4.50 -29.19
C LEU A 139 -0.44 3.12 -29.45
N ILE A 140 0.89 3.07 -29.57
CA ILE A 140 1.68 1.84 -29.61
C ILE A 140 2.75 1.88 -28.52
N GLU A 141 3.05 0.73 -27.94
CA GLU A 141 4.17 0.57 -27.02
C GLU A 141 5.47 0.44 -27.80
N LYS A 142 6.46 1.28 -27.49
CA LYS A 142 7.82 1.13 -27.96
C LYS A 142 8.59 0.43 -26.84
N ASN A 143 8.84 -0.87 -26.99
CA ASN A 143 9.70 -1.61 -26.05
C ASN A 143 11.05 -0.89 -25.97
N GLN A 144 11.45 -0.45 -24.77
CA GLN A 144 12.85 -0.15 -24.50
C GLN A 144 13.51 -1.50 -24.24
N SER A 145 14.34 -1.95 -25.19
CA SER A 145 15.22 -3.11 -25.07
C SER A 145 16.11 -3.01 -23.83
#